data_AF-A0A843E481-F1
#
_entry.id   AF-A0A843E481-F1
#
_cell.length_a   1.000
_cell.length_b   1.000
_cell.length_c   1.000
_cell.angle_alpha   90.00
_cell.angle_beta   90.00
_cell.angle_gamma   90.00
#
_symmetry.space_group_name_H-M   'P 1'
#
loop_
_entity.id
_entity.type
_entity.pdbx_description
1 polymer ?
#
loop_
_entity_poly.entity_id
_entity_poly.type
_entity_poly.pdbx_seq_one_letter_code
_entity_poly.pdbx_strand_id
1 'polypeptide(L)'
;ADDNPKVASVLYPIMQTVDMAALEVDIALGGMEQRKIQMLARENLPRIGKEAPVCIHTPLIHGLDGDDKMSSSKGNYIAVDDDEKTIKDKIKKSYCPMGETEGNPILEIADHFVFSQQDTLLIERPEKFGGNLELTKDELYKMYGEENLHPMDLKNAITQYLIDFLKPVREFMESQE
;
A
#
# COMPACT_ATOMS: atom_id res chain seq x y z
N ALA A 1 14.92 2.76 16.02
CA ALA A 1 14.17 3.02 17.27
C ALA A 1 14.86 4.19 17.96
N ASP A 2 14.13 5.05 18.66
CA ASP A 2 14.74 6.10 19.48
C ASP A 2 15.51 5.39 20.62
N ASP A 3 16.79 5.72 20.79
CA ASP A 3 17.64 5.10 21.81
C ASP A 3 17.21 5.49 23.23
N ASN A 4 16.36 6.52 23.37
CA ASN A 4 15.84 7.00 24.65
C ASN A 4 14.30 7.11 24.63
N PRO A 5 13.57 5.98 24.58
CA PRO A 5 12.11 6.01 24.51
C PRO A 5 11.52 6.61 25.79
N LYS A 6 10.50 7.46 25.63
CA LYS A 6 9.70 7.96 26.76
C LYS A 6 8.93 6.80 27.40
N VAL A 7 8.60 6.91 28.68
CA VAL A 7 7.73 5.94 29.39
C VAL A 7 6.43 5.69 28.62
N ALA A 8 5.85 6.75 28.03
CA ALA A 8 4.66 6.64 27.20
C ALA A 8 4.80 5.64 26.03
N SER A 9 5.98 5.56 25.41
CA SER A 9 6.25 4.63 24.31
C SER A 9 6.25 3.16 24.74
N VAL A 10 6.51 2.89 26.03
CA VAL A 10 6.43 1.54 26.62
C VAL A 10 4.99 1.18 27.00
N LEU A 11 4.20 2.16 27.43
CA LEU A 11 2.79 1.96 27.75
C LEU A 11 1.94 1.70 26.50
N TYR A 12 2.28 2.31 25.37
CA TYR A 12 1.54 2.17 24.11
C TYR A 12 1.25 0.71 23.67
N PRO A 13 2.24 -0.20 23.55
CA PRO A 13 1.96 -1.59 23.13
C PRO A 13 1.10 -2.36 24.14
N ILE A 14 1.15 -1.99 25.43
CA ILE A 14 0.29 -2.57 26.46
C ILE A 14 -1.16 -2.08 26.25
N MET A 15 -1.35 -0.78 26.02
CA MET A 15 -2.67 -0.23 25.71
C MET A 15 -3.29 -0.88 24.48
N GLN A 16 -2.54 -1.00 23.38
CA GLN A 16 -3.02 -1.66 22.16
C GLN A 16 -3.38 -3.14 22.39
N THR A 17 -2.67 -3.84 23.28
CA THR A 17 -3.02 -5.21 23.69
C THR A 17 -4.33 -5.23 24.49
N VAL A 18 -4.50 -4.28 25.41
CA VAL A 18 -5.73 -4.16 26.22
C VAL A 18 -6.92 -3.79 25.34
N ASP A 19 -6.73 -2.96 24.31
CA ASP A 19 -7.78 -2.58 23.36
C ASP A 19 -8.39 -3.81 22.67
N MET A 20 -7.57 -4.81 22.30
CA MET A 20 -8.06 -6.05 21.69
C MET A 20 -9.00 -6.82 22.63
N ALA A 21 -8.70 -6.84 23.93
CA ALA A 21 -9.56 -7.49 24.92
C ALA A 21 -10.78 -6.64 25.31
N ALA A 22 -10.65 -5.31 25.31
CA ALA A 22 -11.72 -4.39 25.65
C ALA A 22 -12.78 -4.27 24.54
N LEU A 23 -12.35 -4.36 23.29
CA LEU A 23 -13.20 -4.36 22.09
C LEU A 23 -13.66 -5.77 21.69
N GLU A 24 -13.33 -6.79 22.49
CA GLU A 24 -13.70 -8.20 22.22
C GLU A 24 -13.31 -8.66 20.81
N VAL A 25 -12.07 -8.35 20.41
CA VAL A 25 -11.57 -8.60 19.05
C VAL A 25 -11.33 -10.09 18.83
N ASP A 26 -12.06 -10.69 17.89
CA ASP A 26 -11.78 -12.03 17.39
C ASP A 26 -10.60 -12.04 16.40
N ILE A 27 -10.54 -11.03 15.53
CA ILE A 27 -9.55 -10.90 14.45
C ILE A 27 -8.88 -9.52 14.53
N ALA A 28 -7.59 -9.52 14.87
CA ALA A 28 -6.75 -8.34 14.81
C ALA A 28 -6.11 -8.22 13.41
N LEU A 29 -6.68 -7.33 12.57
CA LEU A 29 -6.11 -6.96 11.28
C LEU A 29 -5.11 -5.80 11.45
N GLY A 30 -3.92 -5.89 10.85
CA GLY A 30 -2.97 -4.78 10.83
C GLY A 30 -1.85 -4.97 9.81
N GLY A 31 -1.02 -3.95 9.60
CA GLY A 31 0.19 -4.11 8.79
C GLY A 31 1.22 -5.02 9.47
N MET A 32 2.15 -5.59 8.70
CA MET A 32 3.25 -6.43 9.21
C MET A 32 4.05 -5.79 10.37
N GLU A 33 4.10 -4.46 10.44
CA GLU A 33 4.74 -3.72 11.53
C GLU A 33 4.09 -3.91 12.90
N GLN A 34 2.80 -4.25 12.91
CA GLN A 34 2.02 -4.46 14.15
C GLN A 34 2.25 -5.84 14.76
N ARG A 35 2.94 -6.74 14.05
CA ARG A 35 3.09 -8.15 14.43
C ARG A 35 3.62 -8.35 15.84
N LYS A 36 4.63 -7.58 16.26
CA LYS A 36 5.23 -7.74 17.60
C LYS A 36 4.22 -7.45 18.72
N ILE A 37 3.40 -6.40 18.55
CA ILE A 37 2.38 -6.02 19.54
C ILE A 37 1.23 -7.03 19.53
N GLN A 38 0.82 -7.48 18.35
CA GLN A 38 -0.20 -8.52 18.24
C GLN A 38 0.25 -9.87 18.85
N MET A 39 1.55 -10.22 18.74
CA MET A 39 2.09 -11.41 19.44
C MET A 39 2.13 -11.20 20.96
N LEU A 40 2.43 -9.99 21.44
CA LEU A 40 2.34 -9.65 22.85
C LEU A 40 0.92 -9.89 23.38
N ALA A 41 -0.11 -9.49 22.62
CA ALA A 41 -1.49 -9.74 22.97
C ALA A 41 -1.81 -11.24 23.02
N ARG A 42 -1.43 -12.00 21.98
CA ARG A 42 -1.65 -13.46 21.96
C ARG A 42 -0.97 -14.21 23.10
N GLU A 43 0.19 -13.76 23.55
CA GLU A 43 0.90 -14.39 24.67
C GLU A 43 0.27 -14.04 26.03
N ASN A 44 -0.17 -12.79 26.22
CA ASN A 44 -0.52 -12.27 27.55
C ASN A 44 -2.02 -12.23 27.84
N LEU A 45 -2.88 -12.06 26.85
CA LEU A 45 -4.33 -12.07 27.07
C LEU A 45 -4.84 -13.38 27.71
N PRO A 46 -4.37 -14.58 27.29
CA PRO A 46 -4.76 -15.83 27.95
C PRO A 46 -4.37 -15.89 29.43
N ARG A 47 -3.27 -15.24 29.83
CA ARG A 47 -2.81 -15.22 31.24
C ARG A 47 -3.74 -14.44 32.15
N ILE A 48 -4.58 -13.57 31.59
CA ILE A 48 -5.57 -12.77 32.32
C ILE A 48 -7.01 -13.23 32.03
N GLY A 49 -7.19 -14.44 31.49
CA GLY A 49 -8.51 -15.03 31.22
C GLY A 49 -9.23 -14.41 30.03
N LYS A 50 -8.51 -13.79 29.11
CA LYS A 50 -9.04 -13.25 27.84
C LYS A 50 -8.62 -14.13 26.67
N GLU A 51 -9.45 -14.18 25.63
CA GLU A 51 -9.13 -14.93 24.43
C GLU A 51 -8.04 -14.24 23.61
N ALA A 52 -7.21 -15.04 22.94
CA ALA A 52 -6.16 -14.54 22.07
C ALA A 52 -6.71 -14.33 20.65
N PRO A 53 -6.65 -13.10 20.09
CA PRO A 53 -7.20 -12.83 18.76
C PRO A 53 -6.41 -13.56 17.67
N VAL A 54 -7.08 -13.93 16.59
CA VAL A 54 -6.41 -14.31 15.33
C VAL A 54 -5.78 -13.06 14.73
N CYS A 55 -4.52 -13.14 14.31
CA CYS A 55 -3.79 -11.98 13.79
C CYS A 55 -3.57 -12.13 12.28
N ILE A 56 -4.14 -11.22 11.49
CA ILE A 56 -3.99 -11.16 10.03
C ILE A 56 -3.15 -9.93 9.69
N HIS A 57 -2.10 -10.14 8.91
CA HIS A 57 -1.16 -9.09 8.57
C HIS A 57 -1.18 -8.76 7.08
N THR A 58 -1.27 -7.48 6.74
CA THR A 58 -1.07 -6.99 5.36
C THR A 58 0.41 -6.71 5.10
N PRO A 59 0.89 -6.89 3.85
CA PRO A 59 2.27 -6.56 3.49
C PRO A 59 2.54 -5.07 3.67
N LEU A 60 3.83 -4.73 3.79
CA LEU A 60 4.28 -3.35 3.70
C LEU A 60 4.38 -2.96 2.23
N ILE A 61 3.83 -1.81 1.89
CA ILE A 61 3.96 -1.22 0.55
C ILE A 61 5.16 -0.28 0.57
N HIS A 62 6.03 -0.40 -0.42
CA HIS A 62 7.20 0.44 -0.54
C HIS A 62 6.82 1.91 -0.76
N GLY A 63 7.71 2.80 -0.34
CA GLY A 63 7.60 4.21 -0.70
C GLY A 63 7.71 4.39 -2.20
N LEU A 64 7.15 5.47 -2.73
CA LEU A 64 7.29 5.83 -4.15
C LEU A 64 8.74 6.01 -4.59
N ASP A 65 9.69 6.16 -3.67
CA ASP A 65 11.14 6.24 -3.91
C ASP A 65 11.83 4.87 -3.94
N GLY A 66 11.11 3.77 -3.74
CA GLY A 66 11.65 2.41 -3.67
C GLY A 66 12.21 2.04 -2.29
N ASP A 67 12.03 2.90 -1.28
CA ASP A 67 12.44 2.63 0.09
C ASP A 67 11.48 1.62 0.76
N ASP A 68 11.98 0.83 1.72
CA ASP A 68 11.27 -0.24 2.43
C ASP A 68 9.92 0.19 3.03
N LYS A 69 9.74 1.49 3.26
CA LYS A 69 8.52 2.01 3.89
C LYS A 69 8.08 3.37 3.38
N MET A 70 6.80 3.44 3.04
CA MET A 70 6.05 4.68 2.86
C MET A 70 5.98 5.48 4.18
N SER A 71 6.35 6.77 4.13
CA SER A 71 6.34 7.66 5.30
C SER A 71 5.94 9.08 4.95
N SER A 72 5.07 9.66 5.78
CA SER A 72 4.69 11.07 5.65
C SER A 72 5.89 12.02 5.73
N SER A 73 6.87 11.70 6.57
CA SER A 73 8.10 12.50 6.72
C SER A 73 9.00 12.49 5.48
N LYS A 74 8.90 11.46 4.64
CA LYS A 74 9.69 11.34 3.40
C LYS A 74 8.94 11.89 2.19
N GLY A 75 7.62 12.08 2.28
CA GLY A 75 6.80 12.51 1.15
C GLY A 75 6.70 11.48 0.02
N ASN A 76 7.09 10.22 0.28
CA ASN A 76 7.16 9.14 -0.70
C ASN A 76 5.84 8.34 -0.77
N TYR A 77 4.69 9.04 -0.74
CA TYR A 77 3.35 8.44 -0.67
C TYR A 77 2.34 9.19 -1.54
N ILE A 78 1.27 8.49 -1.92
CA ILE A 78 0.05 9.10 -2.49
C ILE A 78 -0.96 9.26 -1.36
N ALA A 79 -1.45 10.49 -1.15
CA ALA A 79 -2.52 10.78 -0.22
C ALA A 79 -3.87 10.51 -0.87
N VAL A 80 -4.88 10.18 -0.06
CA VAL A 80 -6.24 9.89 -0.56
C VAL A 80 -6.93 11.12 -1.14
N ASP A 81 -6.48 12.31 -0.75
CA ASP A 81 -6.96 13.63 -1.13
C ASP A 81 -5.98 14.37 -2.07
N ASP A 82 -4.90 13.73 -2.54
CA ASP A 82 -4.01 14.34 -3.54
C ASP A 82 -4.78 14.67 -4.82
N ASP A 83 -4.69 15.91 -5.31
CA ASP A 83 -5.26 16.30 -6.59
C ASP A 83 -4.63 15.53 -7.78
N GLU A 84 -5.30 15.53 -8.94
CA GLU A 84 -4.84 14.78 -10.11
C GLU A 84 -3.41 15.16 -10.56
N LYS A 85 -3.06 16.43 -10.47
CA LYS A 85 -1.73 16.91 -10.88
C LYS A 85 -0.68 16.43 -9.88
N THR A 86 -0.99 16.45 -8.59
CA THR A 86 -0.12 15.94 -7.54
C THR A 86 0.12 14.43 -7.69
N ILE A 87 -0.93 13.63 -7.96
CA ILE A 87 -0.79 12.20 -8.26
C ILE A 87 0.12 12.00 -9.49
N LYS A 88 -0.15 12.70 -10.60
CA LYS A 88 0.67 12.65 -11.82
C LYS A 88 2.14 12.95 -11.54
N ASP A 89 2.42 14.02 -10.81
CA ASP A 89 3.79 14.46 -10.52
C ASP A 89 4.54 13.47 -9.60
N LYS A 90 3.86 12.90 -8.61
CA LYS A 90 4.43 11.89 -7.70
C LYS A 90 4.72 10.58 -8.43
N ILE A 91 3.75 10.03 -9.17
CA ILE A 91 3.95 8.78 -9.93
C ILE A 91 5.02 8.95 -11.00
N LYS A 92 5.07 10.09 -11.70
CA LYS A 92 6.12 10.35 -12.69
C LYS A 92 7.53 10.23 -12.10
N LYS A 93 7.75 10.74 -10.88
CA LYS A 93 9.05 10.74 -10.18
C LYS A 93 9.37 9.43 -9.44
N SER A 94 8.40 8.52 -9.32
CA SER A 94 8.55 7.29 -8.54
C SER A 94 9.65 6.35 -9.06
N TYR A 95 10.15 5.49 -8.18
CA TYR A 95 10.97 4.34 -8.49
C TYR A 95 10.16 3.33 -9.30
N CYS A 96 10.64 3.01 -10.49
CA CYS A 96 10.04 2.03 -11.40
C CYS A 96 11.09 1.64 -12.47
N PRO A 97 12.24 1.08 -12.09
CA PRO A 97 13.22 0.60 -13.05
C PRO A 97 12.63 -0.53 -13.90
N MET A 98 13.06 -0.60 -15.16
CA MET A 98 12.59 -1.59 -16.14
C MET A 98 13.12 -2.98 -15.78
N GLY A 99 12.29 -4.02 -15.93
CA GLY A 99 12.68 -5.41 -15.59
C GLY A 99 12.59 -5.77 -14.11
N GLU A 100 12.67 -4.79 -13.20
CA GLU A 100 12.61 -5.02 -11.76
C GLU A 100 11.16 -5.15 -11.26
N THR A 101 10.81 -6.35 -10.80
CA THR A 101 9.45 -6.69 -10.32
C THR A 101 9.31 -6.74 -8.80
N GLU A 102 10.41 -6.91 -8.08
CA GLU A 102 10.45 -6.92 -6.61
C GLU A 102 10.74 -5.52 -6.06
N GLY A 103 10.02 -5.10 -5.01
CA GLY A 103 10.20 -3.78 -4.39
C GLY A 103 9.84 -2.59 -5.31
N ASN A 104 9.12 -2.86 -6.41
CA ASN A 104 8.70 -1.83 -7.35
C ASN A 104 7.34 -1.26 -6.91
N PRO A 105 7.29 -0.03 -6.38
CA PRO A 105 6.07 0.52 -5.79
C PRO A 105 4.94 0.68 -6.81
N ILE A 106 5.25 0.84 -8.11
CA ILE A 106 4.23 0.96 -9.15
C ILE A 106 3.57 -0.39 -9.44
N LEU A 107 4.34 -1.47 -9.46
CA LEU A 107 3.79 -2.83 -9.57
C LEU A 107 3.02 -3.24 -8.31
N GLU A 108 3.49 -2.85 -7.12
CA GLU A 108 2.77 -3.09 -5.87
C GLU A 108 1.44 -2.34 -5.81
N ILE A 109 1.39 -1.11 -6.34
CA ILE A 109 0.12 -0.38 -6.49
C ILE A 109 -0.81 -1.15 -7.44
N ALA A 110 -0.30 -1.65 -8.57
CA ALA A 110 -1.08 -2.48 -9.47
C ALA A 110 -1.65 -3.71 -8.76
N ASP A 111 -0.81 -4.46 -8.04
CA ASP A 111 -1.22 -5.65 -7.30
C ASP A 111 -2.29 -5.36 -6.25
N HIS A 112 -2.01 -4.41 -5.37
CA HIS A 112 -2.84 -4.20 -4.18
C HIS A 112 -4.08 -3.35 -4.42
N PHE A 113 -4.09 -2.47 -5.43
CA PHE A 113 -5.20 -1.56 -5.68
C PHE A 113 -5.93 -1.81 -6.99
N VAL A 114 -5.24 -2.21 -8.07
CA VAL A 114 -5.91 -2.56 -9.34
C VAL A 114 -6.46 -3.97 -9.25
N PHE A 115 -5.59 -4.95 -9.04
CA PHE A 115 -5.95 -6.37 -9.11
C PHE A 115 -6.75 -6.86 -7.89
N SER A 116 -6.93 -6.03 -6.86
CA SER A 116 -7.88 -6.29 -5.78
C SER A 116 -9.31 -5.90 -6.11
N GLN A 117 -9.53 -5.08 -7.14
CA GLN A 117 -10.83 -4.56 -7.55
C GLN A 117 -11.29 -5.10 -8.91
N GLN A 118 -10.36 -5.46 -9.80
CA GLN A 118 -10.63 -5.92 -11.15
C GLN A 118 -9.57 -6.92 -11.64
N ASP A 119 -9.91 -7.74 -12.63
CA ASP A 119 -9.02 -8.81 -13.09
C ASP A 119 -7.92 -8.34 -14.06
N THR A 120 -8.10 -7.20 -14.71
CA THR A 120 -7.21 -6.68 -15.77
C THR A 120 -6.82 -5.21 -15.56
N LEU A 121 -5.70 -4.82 -16.15
CA LEU A 121 -5.23 -3.44 -16.26
C LEU A 121 -5.09 -3.05 -17.73
N LEU A 122 -5.81 -2.00 -18.14
CA LEU A 122 -5.66 -1.39 -19.46
C LEU A 122 -4.45 -0.45 -19.47
N ILE A 123 -3.49 -0.72 -20.36
CA ILE A 123 -2.35 0.13 -20.65
C ILE A 123 -2.53 0.73 -22.05
N GLU A 124 -2.91 2.00 -22.09
CA GLU A 124 -3.06 2.75 -23.33
C GLU A 124 -1.70 3.21 -23.85
N ARG A 125 -1.35 2.80 -25.08
CA ARG A 125 -0.11 3.21 -25.73
C ARG A 125 -0.30 3.35 -27.24
N PRO A 126 0.38 4.31 -27.88
CA PRO A 126 0.31 4.49 -29.34
C PRO A 126 0.63 3.21 -30.12
N GLU A 127 0.01 3.02 -31.30
CA GLU A 127 0.25 1.83 -32.16
C GLU A 127 1.74 1.60 -32.46
N LYS A 128 2.50 2.68 -32.67
CA LYS A 128 3.96 2.63 -32.90
C LYS A 128 4.77 2.02 -31.73
N PHE A 129 4.17 1.89 -30.55
CA PHE A 129 4.75 1.27 -29.36
C PHE A 129 4.03 -0.04 -28.98
N GLY A 130 3.27 -0.62 -29.90
CA GLY A 130 2.62 -1.93 -29.74
C GLY A 130 1.13 -1.88 -29.35
N GLY A 131 0.49 -0.70 -29.39
CA GLY A 131 -0.97 -0.55 -29.22
C GLY A 131 -1.48 -0.87 -27.81
N ASN A 132 -2.74 -0.55 -27.52
CA ASN A 132 -3.32 -0.79 -26.20
C ASN A 132 -3.17 -2.26 -25.76
N LEU A 133 -2.82 -2.46 -24.50
CA LEU A 133 -2.73 -3.78 -23.88
C LEU A 133 -3.73 -3.87 -22.74
N GLU A 134 -4.40 -4.99 -22.61
CA GLU A 134 -5.18 -5.33 -21.43
C GLU A 134 -4.52 -6.55 -20.79
N LEU A 135 -3.98 -6.38 -19.58
CA LEU A 135 -3.11 -7.37 -18.94
C LEU A 135 -3.71 -7.83 -17.62
N THR A 136 -3.75 -9.14 -17.40
CA THR A 136 -3.92 -9.72 -16.07
C THR A 136 -2.67 -9.47 -15.20
N LYS A 137 -2.76 -9.74 -13.90
CA LYS A 137 -1.61 -9.65 -12.98
C LYS A 137 -0.41 -10.45 -13.50
N ASP A 138 -0.61 -11.72 -13.83
CA ASP A 138 0.49 -12.61 -14.25
C ASP A 138 1.13 -12.12 -15.56
N GLU A 139 0.31 -11.64 -16.50
CA GLU A 139 0.80 -11.07 -17.76
C GLU A 139 1.57 -9.77 -17.55
N LEU A 140 1.10 -8.90 -16.65
CA LEU A 140 1.79 -7.66 -16.32
C LEU A 140 3.19 -7.95 -15.75
N TYR A 141 3.27 -8.81 -14.73
CA TYR A 141 4.54 -9.16 -14.10
C TYR A 141 5.50 -9.82 -15.08
N LYS A 142 4.99 -10.73 -15.92
CA LYS A 142 5.79 -11.38 -16.97
C LYS A 142 6.31 -10.37 -17.99
N MET A 143 5.44 -9.55 -18.57
CA MET A 143 5.84 -8.58 -19.60
C MET A 143 6.80 -7.51 -19.06
N TYR A 144 6.59 -7.06 -17.83
CA TYR A 144 7.47 -6.09 -17.19
C TYR A 144 8.84 -6.68 -16.89
N GLY A 145 8.88 -7.92 -16.35
CA GLY A 145 10.12 -8.64 -16.06
C GLY A 145 10.92 -9.05 -17.30
N GLU A 146 10.25 -9.29 -18.42
CA GLU A 146 10.88 -9.54 -19.73
C GLU A 146 11.27 -8.25 -20.48
N GLU A 147 11.13 -7.08 -19.85
CA GLU A 147 11.42 -5.76 -20.45
C GLU A 147 10.59 -5.45 -21.71
N ASN A 148 9.43 -6.10 -21.86
CA ASN A 148 8.50 -5.90 -22.98
C ASN A 148 7.45 -4.80 -22.71
N LEU A 149 7.46 -4.21 -21.51
CA LEU A 149 6.61 -3.09 -21.11
C LEU A 149 7.48 -1.96 -20.57
N HIS A 150 7.36 -0.77 -21.17
CA HIS A 150 8.15 0.38 -20.74
C HIS A 150 7.59 0.99 -19.45
N PRO A 151 8.44 1.40 -18.48
CA PRO A 151 7.97 1.93 -17.19
C PRO A 151 7.02 3.12 -17.28
N MET A 152 7.19 3.98 -18.29
CA MET A 152 6.33 5.14 -18.47
C MET A 152 4.89 4.75 -18.84
N ASP A 153 4.71 3.68 -19.62
CA ASP A 153 3.38 3.21 -20.01
C ASP A 153 2.64 2.65 -18.79
N LEU A 154 3.35 1.86 -17.97
CA LEU A 154 2.83 1.36 -16.70
C LEU A 154 2.47 2.51 -15.74
N LYS A 155 3.38 3.48 -15.55
CA LYS A 155 3.14 4.65 -14.70
C LYS A 155 1.91 5.44 -15.13
N ASN A 156 1.73 5.66 -16.44
CA ASN A 156 0.59 6.38 -16.96
C ASN A 156 -0.72 5.62 -16.70
N ALA A 157 -0.75 4.31 -16.93
CA ALA A 157 -1.91 3.48 -16.64
C ALA A 157 -2.29 3.52 -15.16
N ILE A 158 -1.30 3.35 -14.26
CA ILE A 158 -1.51 3.42 -12.81
C ILE A 158 -1.94 4.82 -12.36
N THR A 159 -1.40 5.87 -12.97
CA THR A 159 -1.80 7.25 -12.68
C THR A 159 -3.28 7.48 -13.01
N GLN A 160 -3.73 7.04 -14.19
CA GLN A 160 -5.11 7.19 -14.61
C GLN A 160 -6.04 6.39 -13.68
N TYR A 161 -5.68 5.14 -13.38
CA TYR A 161 -6.43 4.32 -12.44
C TYR A 161 -6.57 4.97 -11.07
N LEU A 162 -5.48 5.46 -10.47
CA LEU A 162 -5.53 6.11 -9.14
C LEU A 162 -6.37 7.39 -9.14
N ILE A 163 -6.33 8.17 -10.22
CA ILE A 163 -7.16 9.36 -10.36
C ILE A 163 -8.63 8.97 -10.29
N ASP A 164 -9.05 7.97 -11.06
CA ASP A 164 -10.44 7.53 -11.11
C ASP A 164 -10.85 6.84 -9.79
N PHE A 165 -9.98 6.01 -9.23
CA PHE A 165 -10.21 5.28 -7.98
C PHE A 165 -10.39 6.23 -6.77
N LEU A 166 -9.56 7.28 -6.67
CA LEU A 166 -9.62 8.24 -5.57
C LEU A 166 -10.62 9.38 -5.81
N LYS A 167 -11.21 9.48 -7.01
CA LYS A 167 -12.16 10.55 -7.34
C LYS A 167 -13.33 10.67 -6.36
N PRO A 168 -14.02 9.59 -5.95
CA PRO A 168 -15.14 9.69 -5.00
C PRO A 168 -14.70 10.25 -3.64
N VAL A 169 -13.47 9.95 -3.21
CA VAL A 169 -12.92 10.47 -1.96
C VAL A 169 -12.63 11.97 -2.08
N ARG A 170 -12.03 12.41 -3.18
CA ARG A 170 -11.78 13.84 -3.43
C ARG A 170 -13.07 14.64 -3.48
N GLU A 171 -14.06 14.17 -4.25
CA GLU A 171 -15.38 14.81 -4.33
C GLU A 171 -16.07 14.87 -2.96
N PHE A 172 -15.95 13.82 -2.15
CA PHE A 172 -16.46 13.83 -0.78
C PHE A 172 -15.77 14.89 0.08
N MET A 173 -14.44 14.94 0.08
CA MET A 173 -13.68 15.90 0.89
C MET A 173 -13.97 17.36 0.49
N GLU A 174 -14.01 17.65 -0.82
CA GLU A 174 -14.37 18.99 -1.34
C GLU A 174 -15.79 19.41 -0.94
N SER A 175 -16.72 18.46 -0.80
CA SER A 175 -18.10 18.74 -0.37
C SER A 175 -18.26 19.07 1.13
N GLN A 176 -17.24 18.78 1.94
CA GLN A 176 -17.23 19.07 3.38
C GLN A 176 -16.58 20.42 3.73
N GLU A 177 -15.99 21.11 2.76
CA GLU A 177 -15.50 22.49 2.88
C GLU A 177 -16.59 23.54 2.62
#